data_AF-A0A961NDT1-F1
#
_entry.id   AF-A0A961NDT1-F1
#
_cell.length_a   1.000
_cell.length_b   1.000
_cell.length_c   1.000
_cell.angle_alpha   90.00
_cell.angle_beta   90.00
_cell.angle_gamma   90.00
#
_symmetry.space_group_name_H-M   'P 1'
#
loop_
_entity.id
_entity.type
_entity.pdbx_description
1 polymer ?
#
loop_
_entity_poly.entity_id
_entity_poly.type
_entity_poly.pdbx_seq_one_letter_code
_entity_poly.pdbx_strand_id
1 'polypeptide(L)'
;MGQVQAITSGSLLKSRARDEIFDFVLQNCLAHRLGGERPAGYGPAFNPIGFLGKMAQPGDLIVLSATRKKEWSLCWLHRIASDEPENRYLCESVETGEMCWWSNVGIEYLDRDVVERHPQWRWTDQQYAFNDRWQGVCGDPAEWGGLKPLAPTFAADHSVTLALKAADGWREEKQERRFDDYRKVSRTDMRTFFMQCLPEAARA
;
A
#
# COMPACT_ATOMS: atom_id res chain seq x y z
N MET A 1 1.15 30.62 4.49
CA MET A 1 1.07 29.15 4.49
C MET A 1 1.92 28.64 5.63
N GLY A 2 1.27 28.12 6.67
CA GLY A 2 1.93 27.79 7.93
C GLY A 2 1.91 26.29 8.18
N GLN A 3 3.09 25.71 8.27
CA GLN A 3 3.29 24.42 8.91
C GLN A 3 3.02 24.61 10.41
N VAL A 4 2.05 23.90 11.00
CA VAL A 4 1.61 24.22 12.37
C VAL A 4 2.42 23.48 13.45
N GLN A 5 3.01 22.31 13.16
CA GLN A 5 4.00 21.61 13.99
C GLN A 5 4.39 20.28 13.31
N ALA A 6 5.68 19.98 13.20
CA ALA A 6 6.16 18.66 12.79
C ALA A 6 6.17 17.72 14.01
N ILE A 7 5.53 16.56 13.90
CA ILE A 7 5.60 15.49 14.89
C ILE A 7 6.54 14.43 14.34
N THR A 8 7.74 14.32 14.93
CA THR A 8 8.71 13.28 14.60
C THR A 8 8.25 11.98 15.27
N SER A 9 7.41 11.21 14.58
CA SER A 9 7.22 9.80 14.92
C SER A 9 8.39 9.02 14.32
N GLY A 10 8.99 8.11 15.09
CA GLY A 10 10.22 7.41 14.74
C GLY A 10 10.16 6.86 13.32
N SER A 11 11.12 7.28 12.49
CA SER A 11 11.25 6.96 11.06
C SER A 11 11.11 5.46 10.81
N LEU A 12 9.91 5.04 10.40
CA LEU A 12 9.73 3.82 9.64
C LEU A 12 9.89 4.21 8.17
N LEU A 13 11.06 3.95 7.60
CA LEU A 13 11.35 4.26 6.20
C LEU A 13 10.30 3.57 5.30
N LYS A 14 9.78 4.33 4.33
CA LYS A 14 8.74 3.93 3.36
C LYS A 14 9.17 4.24 1.92
N SER A 15 10.47 4.21 1.65
CA SER A 15 11.00 4.65 0.36
C SER A 15 10.46 3.82 -0.80
N ARG A 16 10.24 2.51 -0.61
CA ARG A 16 9.69 1.66 -1.68
C ARG A 16 8.20 1.91 -1.94
N ALA A 17 7.41 2.10 -0.88
CA ALA A 17 6.01 2.48 -1.04
C ALA A 17 5.87 3.79 -1.83
N ARG A 18 6.70 4.79 -1.47
CA ARG A 18 6.79 6.08 -2.17
C ARG A 18 7.07 5.88 -3.66
N ASP A 19 8.10 5.10 -3.99
CA ASP A 19 8.51 4.89 -5.38
C ASP A 19 7.41 4.17 -6.18
N GLU A 20 6.76 3.15 -5.61
CA GLU A 20 5.62 2.47 -6.26
C GLU A 20 4.43 3.40 -6.50
N ILE A 21 4.11 4.29 -5.56
CA ILE A 21 3.05 5.29 -5.74
C ILE A 21 3.41 6.27 -6.86
N PHE A 22 4.66 6.77 -6.89
CA PHE A 22 5.09 7.67 -7.95
C PHE A 22 5.12 7.01 -9.31
N ASP A 23 5.63 5.78 -9.40
CA ASP A 23 5.63 5.00 -10.64
C ASP A 23 4.21 4.78 -11.15
N PHE A 24 3.27 4.47 -10.26
CA PHE A 24 1.86 4.35 -10.62
C PHE A 24 1.31 5.66 -11.18
N VAL A 25 1.55 6.79 -10.51
CA VAL A 25 1.08 8.11 -10.99
C VAL A 25 1.69 8.44 -12.35
N LEU A 26 3.00 8.23 -12.53
CA LEU A 26 3.71 8.48 -13.78
C LEU A 26 3.17 7.60 -14.92
N GLN A 27 2.98 6.30 -14.68
CA GLN A 27 2.43 5.37 -15.68
C GLN A 27 1.02 5.76 -16.11
N ASN A 28 0.16 6.17 -15.17
CA ASN A 28 -1.19 6.65 -15.50
C ASN A 28 -1.11 7.93 -16.34
N CYS A 29 -0.29 8.91 -15.96
CA CYS A 29 -0.11 10.13 -16.74
C CYS A 29 0.39 9.84 -18.17
N LEU A 30 1.32 8.89 -18.34
CA LEU A 30 1.85 8.49 -19.64
C LEU A 30 0.82 7.77 -20.51
N ALA A 31 0.09 6.79 -19.94
CA ALA A 31 -0.96 6.05 -20.64
C ALA A 31 -2.05 7.00 -21.18
N HIS A 32 -2.41 8.02 -20.40
CA HIS A 32 -3.36 9.04 -20.84
C HIS A 32 -2.84 9.96 -21.93
N ARG A 33 -1.55 10.33 -21.90
CA ARG A 33 -0.94 11.22 -22.91
C ARG A 33 -0.74 10.54 -24.26
N LEU A 34 -0.50 9.23 -24.26
CA LEU A 34 -0.21 8.45 -25.47
C LEU A 34 -1.46 7.82 -26.12
N GLY A 35 -2.63 7.90 -25.48
CA GLY A 35 -3.91 7.44 -26.04
C GLY A 35 -3.98 5.94 -26.37
N GLY A 36 -2.96 5.17 -26.01
CA GLY A 36 -2.78 3.76 -26.33
C GLY A 36 -3.18 2.83 -25.18
N GLU A 37 -3.54 1.61 -25.54
CA GLU A 37 -4.05 0.54 -24.68
C GLU A 37 -3.39 0.48 -23.30
N ARG A 38 -4.22 0.54 -22.26
CA ARG A 38 -3.80 0.47 -20.86
C ARG A 38 -3.11 -0.87 -20.59
N PRO A 39 -2.08 -0.92 -19.74
CA PRO A 39 -1.57 -2.19 -19.23
C PRO A 39 -2.70 -3.02 -18.61
N ALA A 40 -2.72 -4.32 -18.85
CA ALA A 40 -3.72 -5.22 -18.26
C ALA A 40 -3.64 -5.19 -16.72
N GLY A 41 -4.77 -4.92 -16.06
CA GLY A 41 -4.87 -4.78 -14.59
C GLY A 41 -5.49 -3.46 -14.12
N TYR A 42 -5.56 -2.47 -15.01
CA TYR A 42 -6.16 -1.16 -14.72
C TYR A 42 -7.65 -1.17 -15.12
N GLY A 43 -8.54 -0.95 -14.15
CA GLY A 43 -10.00 -0.99 -14.33
C GLY A 43 -10.56 0.07 -15.31
N PRO A 44 -11.86 0.02 -15.63
CA PRO A 44 -12.45 0.86 -16.68
C PRO A 44 -12.49 2.35 -16.30
N ALA A 45 -12.31 3.18 -17.33
CA ALA A 45 -12.47 4.65 -17.41
C ALA A 45 -12.56 5.42 -16.07
N PHE A 46 -11.41 5.85 -15.54
CA PHE A 46 -11.32 6.67 -14.33
C PHE A 46 -10.81 8.08 -14.64
N ASN A 47 -11.29 9.07 -13.89
CA ASN A 47 -10.71 10.42 -13.81
C ASN A 47 -9.19 10.27 -13.62
N PRO A 48 -8.31 11.03 -14.32
CA PRO A 48 -6.92 10.60 -14.59
C PRO A 48 -6.02 10.42 -13.36
N ILE A 49 -6.49 10.80 -12.17
CA ILE A 49 -5.85 10.52 -10.87
C ILE A 49 -6.90 10.25 -9.78
N GLY A 50 -8.14 9.92 -10.15
CA GLY A 50 -9.22 9.68 -9.19
C GLY A 50 -9.49 10.79 -8.18
N PHE A 51 -8.99 12.01 -8.41
CA PHE A 51 -9.30 13.18 -7.61
C PHE A 51 -10.77 13.54 -7.82
N LEU A 52 -11.57 13.21 -6.80
CA LEU A 52 -13.00 13.47 -6.79
C LEU A 52 -13.25 14.71 -5.94
N GLY A 53 -14.15 15.59 -6.39
CA GLY A 53 -14.65 16.74 -5.59
C GLY A 53 -15.53 16.35 -4.40
N LYS A 54 -15.40 15.12 -3.90
CA LYS A 54 -16.07 14.67 -2.66
C LYS A 54 -15.21 15.08 -1.47
N MET A 55 -15.79 15.03 -0.27
CA MET A 55 -15.04 15.32 0.95
C MET A 55 -14.01 14.21 1.22
N ALA A 56 -12.74 14.61 1.34
CA ALA A 56 -11.67 13.74 1.80
C ALA A 56 -11.95 13.22 3.22
N GLN A 57 -11.45 12.05 3.54
CA GLN A 57 -11.62 11.37 4.83
C GLN A 57 -10.27 10.88 5.37
N PRO A 58 -10.14 10.73 6.69
CA PRO A 58 -9.00 10.02 7.28
C PRO A 58 -8.80 8.66 6.60
N GLY A 59 -7.57 8.36 6.18
CA GLY A 59 -7.22 7.17 5.41
C GLY A 59 -6.95 7.46 3.93
N ASP A 60 -7.38 8.59 3.40
CA ASP A 60 -7.19 8.92 1.99
C ASP A 60 -5.73 9.28 1.67
N LEU A 61 -5.29 8.90 0.46
CA LEU A 61 -4.07 9.44 -0.15
C LEU A 61 -4.42 10.76 -0.82
N ILE A 62 -3.81 11.86 -0.38
CA ILE A 62 -4.17 13.21 -0.82
C ILE A 62 -2.99 13.92 -1.47
N VAL A 63 -3.32 14.78 -2.44
CA VAL A 63 -2.42 15.81 -2.94
C VAL A 63 -2.74 17.12 -2.24
N LEU A 64 -1.71 17.71 -1.66
CA LEU A 64 -1.80 19.06 -1.11
C LEU A 64 -1.46 20.06 -2.21
N SER A 65 -2.41 20.92 -2.54
CA SER A 65 -2.19 22.03 -3.45
C SER A 65 -1.81 23.30 -2.68
N ALA A 66 -1.14 24.21 -3.37
CA ALA A 66 -0.63 25.47 -2.80
C ALA A 66 0.40 25.31 -1.67
N THR A 67 1.07 24.16 -1.53
CA THR A 67 2.26 24.06 -0.67
C THR A 67 3.52 24.46 -1.43
N ARG A 68 4.46 25.15 -0.75
CA ARG A 68 5.79 25.45 -1.30
C ARG A 68 6.80 24.32 -1.05
N LYS A 69 6.43 23.32 -0.24
CA LYS A 69 7.31 22.22 0.17
C LYS A 69 6.97 20.98 -0.65
N LYS A 70 7.85 20.63 -1.59
CA LYS A 70 7.64 19.51 -2.52
C LYS A 70 7.42 18.18 -1.82
N GLU A 71 8.12 17.97 -0.70
CA GLU A 71 8.00 16.77 0.14
C GLU A 71 6.60 16.54 0.71
N TRP A 72 5.72 17.55 0.72
CA TRP A 72 4.33 17.46 1.20
C TRP A 72 3.31 17.43 0.07
N SER A 73 3.75 17.35 -1.19
CA SER A 73 2.85 17.33 -2.35
C SER A 73 1.91 16.12 -2.33
N LEU A 74 2.35 14.98 -1.79
CA LEU A 74 1.58 13.75 -1.65
C LEU A 74 1.64 13.24 -0.22
N CYS A 75 0.49 13.04 0.40
CA CYS A 75 0.38 12.73 1.82
C CYS A 75 -0.74 11.72 2.13
N TRP A 76 -0.58 10.95 3.19
CA TRP A 76 -1.70 10.25 3.81
C TRP A 76 -2.44 11.18 4.77
N LEU A 77 -3.76 11.28 4.63
CA LEU A 77 -4.60 12.05 5.55
C LEU A 77 -4.92 11.22 6.79
N HIS A 78 -4.54 11.69 7.97
CA HIS A 78 -4.77 11.01 9.24
C HIS A 78 -5.92 11.58 10.03
N ARG A 79 -6.12 12.89 9.98
CA ARG A 79 -7.17 13.57 10.73
C ARG A 79 -7.60 14.87 10.06
N ILE A 80 -8.88 15.17 10.19
CA ILE A 80 -9.46 16.47 9.86
C ILE A 80 -9.95 17.07 11.16
N ALA A 81 -9.50 18.28 11.48
CA ALA A 81 -9.95 19.07 12.63
C ALA A 81 -10.67 20.31 12.10
N SER A 82 -11.85 20.60 12.66
CA SER A 82 -12.74 21.68 12.21
C SER A 82 -12.92 22.75 13.30
N ASP A 83 -11.95 22.85 14.20
CA ASP A 83 -12.16 23.45 15.52
C ASP A 83 -12.12 24.99 15.52
N GLU A 84 -11.63 25.65 14.46
CA GLU A 84 -11.58 27.12 14.27
C GLU A 84 -11.46 27.44 12.75
N PRO A 85 -11.61 28.69 12.24
CA PRO A 85 -12.42 29.05 11.05
C PRO A 85 -11.99 28.45 9.70
N GLU A 86 -10.90 27.68 9.66
CA GLU A 86 -10.41 26.92 8.52
C GLU A 86 -10.12 25.47 8.92
N ASN A 87 -10.46 24.53 8.04
CA ASN A 87 -10.13 23.12 8.26
C ASN A 87 -8.62 22.92 8.40
N ARG A 88 -8.21 22.13 9.39
CA ARG A 88 -6.83 21.66 9.59
C ARG A 88 -6.73 20.19 9.25
N TYR A 89 -5.65 19.81 8.58
CA TYR A 89 -5.41 18.45 8.10
C TYR A 89 -4.12 17.92 8.71
N LEU A 90 -4.19 16.81 9.44
CA LEU A 90 -3.00 16.08 9.86
C LEU A 90 -2.59 15.15 8.74
N CYS A 91 -1.45 15.44 8.14
CA CYS A 91 -0.93 14.73 6.98
C CYS A 91 0.36 14.00 7.36
N GLU A 92 0.59 12.83 6.78
CA GLU A 92 1.88 12.15 6.76
C GLU A 92 2.46 12.24 5.36
N SER A 93 3.65 12.82 5.20
CA SER A 93 4.34 12.89 3.90
C SER A 93 4.65 11.49 3.40
N VAL A 94 4.32 11.20 2.14
CA VAL A 94 4.74 9.94 1.48
C VAL A 94 6.26 9.94 1.23
N GLU A 95 6.88 11.12 1.08
CA GLU A 95 8.30 11.25 0.78
C GLU A 95 9.18 11.06 2.01
N THR A 96 8.80 11.65 3.15
CA THR A 96 9.61 11.67 4.37
C THR A 96 9.05 10.81 5.50
N GLY A 97 7.76 10.44 5.45
CA GLY A 97 7.07 9.77 6.55
C GLY A 97 6.78 10.67 7.75
N GLU A 98 7.14 11.96 7.69
CA GLU A 98 6.89 12.90 8.77
C GLU A 98 5.41 13.27 8.85
N MET A 99 4.93 13.53 10.07
CA MET A 99 3.56 13.99 10.30
C MET A 99 3.52 15.50 10.57
N CYS A 100 2.57 16.20 9.96
CA CYS A 100 2.38 17.62 10.18
C CYS A 100 0.93 18.07 9.98
N TRP A 101 0.52 19.04 10.78
CA TRP A 101 -0.72 19.79 10.56
C TRP A 101 -0.55 20.86 9.48
N TRP A 102 -1.50 20.88 8.54
CA TRP A 102 -1.63 21.86 7.46
C TRP A 102 -2.97 22.59 7.55
N SER A 103 -2.95 23.89 7.28
CA SER A 103 -4.15 24.74 7.12
C SER A 103 -3.98 25.65 5.92
N ASN A 104 -5.08 26.22 5.42
CA ASN A 104 -5.09 27.08 4.23
C ASN A 104 -4.39 26.43 3.02
N VAL A 105 -4.74 25.17 2.76
CA VAL A 105 -4.27 24.37 1.62
C VAL A 105 -5.47 23.76 0.92
N GLY A 106 -5.37 23.62 -0.40
CA GLY A 106 -6.34 22.79 -1.14
C GLY A 106 -5.96 21.33 -0.99
N ILE A 107 -6.98 20.47 -0.95
CA ILE A 107 -6.80 19.02 -0.87
C ILE A 107 -7.59 18.35 -1.97
N GLU A 108 -6.95 17.39 -2.62
CA GLU A 108 -7.59 16.47 -3.55
C GLU A 108 -7.20 15.06 -3.10
N TYR A 109 -8.12 14.09 -3.15
CA TYR A 109 -7.83 12.71 -2.73
C TYR A 109 -7.90 11.69 -3.88
N LEU A 110 -6.94 10.75 -3.94
CA LEU A 110 -6.91 9.66 -4.91
C LEU A 110 -8.08 8.70 -4.65
N ASP A 111 -8.61 8.12 -5.72
CA ASP A 111 -9.69 7.15 -5.62
C ASP A 111 -9.38 6.00 -4.66
N ARG A 112 -10.35 5.73 -3.78
CA ARG A 112 -10.23 4.70 -2.74
C ARG A 112 -10.18 3.31 -3.34
N ASP A 113 -10.91 3.04 -4.41
CA ASP A 113 -10.87 1.72 -5.07
C ASP A 113 -9.48 1.43 -5.64
N VAL A 114 -8.75 2.46 -6.05
CA VAL A 114 -7.34 2.33 -6.44
C VAL A 114 -6.49 2.05 -5.21
N VAL A 115 -6.59 2.87 -4.16
CA VAL A 115 -5.81 2.69 -2.92
C VAL A 115 -6.04 1.30 -2.30
N GLU A 116 -7.28 0.82 -2.26
CA GLU A 116 -7.65 -0.50 -1.74
C GLU A 116 -7.06 -1.67 -2.54
N ARG A 117 -6.87 -1.49 -3.85
CA ARG A 117 -6.17 -2.47 -4.70
C ARG A 117 -4.65 -2.47 -4.51
N HIS A 118 -4.10 -1.45 -3.86
CA HIS A 118 -2.68 -1.28 -3.59
C HIS A 118 -2.36 -1.18 -2.09
N PRO A 119 -2.71 -2.20 -1.27
CA PRO A 119 -2.46 -2.15 0.17
C PRO A 119 -0.98 -2.00 0.54
N GLN A 120 -0.06 -2.40 -0.35
CA GLN A 120 1.38 -2.27 -0.17
C GLN A 120 1.87 -0.82 -0.09
N TRP A 121 1.11 0.15 -0.59
CA TRP A 121 1.45 1.57 -0.49
C TRP A 121 1.48 2.11 0.95
N ARG A 122 0.93 1.35 1.90
CA ARG A 122 1.01 1.65 3.33
C ARG A 122 2.20 0.98 4.03
N TRP A 123 2.89 0.08 3.34
CA TRP A 123 3.94 -0.72 3.95
C TRP A 123 5.19 0.10 4.24
N THR A 124 5.84 -0.28 5.31
CA THR A 124 7.22 0.10 5.64
C THR A 124 8.20 -0.73 4.81
N ASP A 125 9.43 -0.25 4.68
CA ASP A 125 10.48 -0.98 3.98
C ASP A 125 10.77 -2.35 4.64
N GLN A 126 10.54 -2.48 5.95
CA GLN A 126 10.62 -3.76 6.65
C GLN A 126 9.52 -4.74 6.23
N GLN A 127 8.30 -4.24 6.01
CA GLN A 127 7.18 -5.05 5.53
C GLN A 127 7.40 -5.47 4.07
N TYR A 128 7.97 -4.60 3.23
CA TYR A 128 8.45 -4.99 1.90
C TYR A 128 9.51 -6.08 1.97
N ALA A 129 10.54 -5.93 2.81
CA ALA A 129 11.60 -6.94 2.97
C ALA A 129 11.05 -8.28 3.51
N PHE A 130 9.98 -8.25 4.31
CA PHE A 130 9.27 -9.45 4.72
C PHE A 130 8.54 -10.09 3.54
N ASN A 131 7.80 -9.31 2.74
CA ASN A 131 7.13 -9.82 1.55
C ASN A 131 8.12 -10.41 0.53
N ASP A 132 9.24 -9.75 0.27
CA ASP A 132 10.28 -10.27 -0.62
C ASP A 132 10.83 -11.62 -0.13
N ARG A 133 10.98 -11.77 1.20
CA ARG A 133 11.34 -13.06 1.82
C ARG A 133 10.28 -14.12 1.61
N TRP A 134 9.01 -13.76 1.78
CA TRP A 134 7.89 -14.68 1.59
C TRP A 134 7.81 -15.16 0.14
N GLN A 135 7.84 -14.23 -0.82
CA GLN A 135 7.86 -14.55 -2.25
C GLN A 135 9.09 -15.41 -2.62
N GLY A 136 10.27 -15.07 -2.10
CA GLY A 136 11.48 -15.86 -2.32
C GLY A 136 11.45 -17.26 -1.70
N VAL A 137 10.64 -17.49 -0.66
CA VAL A 137 10.42 -18.82 -0.08
C VAL A 137 9.42 -19.64 -0.90
N CYS A 138 8.38 -19.00 -1.44
CA CYS A 138 7.42 -19.65 -2.33
C CYS A 138 7.99 -20.00 -3.70
N GLY A 139 9.05 -19.31 -4.11
CA GLY A 139 9.73 -19.58 -5.38
C GLY A 139 8.90 -19.17 -6.59
N ASP A 140 9.22 -19.76 -7.74
CA ASP A 140 8.62 -19.40 -9.02
C ASP A 140 7.23 -20.06 -9.21
N PRO A 141 6.37 -19.53 -10.11
CA PRO A 141 5.05 -20.09 -10.40
C PRO A 141 5.02 -21.58 -10.77
N ALA A 142 6.15 -22.14 -11.23
CA ALA A 142 6.30 -23.57 -11.49
C ALA A 142 6.33 -24.41 -10.20
N GLU A 143 6.84 -23.86 -9.10
CA GLU A 143 6.99 -24.52 -7.80
C GLU A 143 5.72 -24.41 -6.94
N TRP A 144 4.76 -23.61 -7.38
CA TRP A 144 3.54 -23.29 -6.64
C TRP A 144 2.55 -24.45 -6.54
N GLY A 145 2.69 -25.51 -7.36
CA GLY A 145 1.83 -26.69 -7.28
C GLY A 145 0.34 -26.38 -7.37
N GLY A 146 -0.03 -25.32 -8.11
CA GLY A 146 -1.41 -24.84 -8.21
C GLY A 146 -1.86 -23.87 -7.10
N LEU A 147 -0.96 -23.41 -6.23
CA LEU A 147 -1.22 -22.43 -5.15
C LEU A 147 -0.44 -21.14 -5.37
N LYS A 148 -1.14 -20.02 -5.55
CA LYS A 148 -0.54 -18.70 -5.64
C LYS A 148 -0.36 -18.07 -4.26
N PRO A 149 0.87 -17.66 -3.87
CA PRO A 149 1.09 -16.86 -2.68
C PRO A 149 0.45 -15.48 -2.84
N LEU A 150 -0.30 -15.07 -1.83
CA LEU A 150 -0.83 -13.71 -1.74
C LEU A 150 0.17 -12.82 -1.00
N ALA A 151 0.04 -11.52 -1.25
CA ALA A 151 0.73 -10.50 -0.47
C ALA A 151 0.36 -10.65 1.02
N PRO A 152 1.33 -10.57 1.95
CA PRO A 152 1.04 -10.63 3.38
C PRO A 152 0.14 -9.49 3.83
N THR A 153 -0.77 -9.78 4.76
CA THR A 153 -1.60 -8.78 5.40
C THR A 153 -1.02 -8.45 6.77
N PHE A 154 -0.59 -7.21 6.96
CA PHE A 154 -0.02 -6.73 8.22
C PHE A 154 -1.07 -5.99 9.05
N ALA A 155 -1.13 -6.28 10.35
CA ALA A 155 -1.94 -5.54 11.30
C ALA A 155 -1.09 -4.53 12.11
N ALA A 156 -1.77 -3.61 12.79
CA ALA A 156 -1.13 -2.56 13.58
C ALA A 156 -0.32 -3.08 14.78
N ASP A 157 -0.63 -4.29 15.27
CA ASP A 157 0.02 -4.97 16.39
C ASP A 157 1.31 -5.73 16.00
N HIS A 158 1.82 -5.51 14.78
CA HIS A 158 2.91 -6.27 14.17
C HIS A 158 2.59 -7.73 13.80
N SER A 159 1.34 -8.17 13.96
CA SER A 159 0.96 -9.49 13.45
C SER A 159 0.86 -9.50 11.93
N VAL A 160 1.07 -10.67 11.33
CA VAL A 160 1.01 -10.88 9.89
C VAL A 160 0.25 -12.15 9.57
N THR A 161 -0.59 -12.07 8.54
CA THR A 161 -1.26 -13.24 7.95
C THR A 161 -0.65 -13.54 6.60
N LEU A 162 -0.13 -14.76 6.44
CA LEU A 162 0.27 -15.32 5.15
C LEU A 162 -0.89 -16.12 4.60
N ALA A 163 -1.15 -15.96 3.30
CA ALA A 163 -2.24 -16.63 2.64
C ALA A 163 -1.80 -17.22 1.29
N LEU A 164 -2.32 -18.39 0.98
CA LEU A 164 -2.19 -19.08 -0.30
C LEU A 164 -3.59 -19.26 -0.90
N LYS A 165 -3.75 -18.97 -2.18
CA LYS A 165 -5.00 -19.17 -2.92
C LYS A 165 -4.77 -20.16 -4.06
N ALA A 166 -5.75 -20.99 -4.40
CA ALA A 166 -5.69 -21.79 -5.62
C ALA A 166 -5.51 -20.89 -6.86
N ALA A 167 -4.56 -21.26 -7.72
CA ALA A 167 -4.19 -20.52 -8.92
C ALA A 167 -5.29 -20.57 -10.01
N ASP A 168 -6.08 -21.64 -10.01
CA ASP A 168 -7.18 -21.86 -10.96
C ASP A 168 -8.43 -21.00 -10.63
N GLY A 169 -8.48 -20.39 -9.45
CA GLY A 169 -9.62 -19.58 -9.01
C GLY A 169 -10.90 -20.37 -8.73
N TRP A 170 -10.90 -21.70 -8.89
CA TRP A 170 -12.06 -22.56 -8.68
C TRP A 170 -12.26 -22.94 -7.22
N ARG A 171 -11.17 -23.00 -6.43
CA ARG A 171 -11.25 -23.14 -4.97
C ARG A 171 -11.18 -21.79 -4.30
N GLU A 172 -12.24 -21.41 -3.59
CA GLU A 172 -12.28 -20.23 -2.72
C GLU A 172 -11.51 -20.43 -1.40
N GLU A 173 -11.14 -21.66 -1.08
CA GLU A 173 -10.38 -21.97 0.13
C GLU A 173 -9.02 -21.28 0.11
N LYS A 174 -8.92 -20.22 0.91
CA LYS A 174 -7.67 -19.59 1.27
C LYS A 174 -7.06 -20.35 2.42
N GLN A 175 -5.84 -20.84 2.23
CA GLN A 175 -5.07 -21.38 3.33
C GLN A 175 -4.32 -20.24 3.98
N GLU A 176 -4.68 -19.90 5.21
CA GLU A 176 -4.15 -18.74 5.91
C GLU A 176 -3.47 -19.17 7.21
N ARG A 177 -2.34 -18.53 7.53
CA ARG A 177 -1.67 -18.69 8.81
C ARG A 177 -1.28 -17.32 9.35
N ARG A 178 -1.76 -17.05 10.57
CA ARG A 178 -1.40 -15.85 11.32
C ARG A 178 -0.17 -16.10 12.18
N PHE A 179 0.70 -15.10 12.23
CA PHE A 179 1.85 -15.02 13.13
C PHE A 179 1.72 -13.75 13.96
N ASP A 180 2.02 -13.83 15.26
CA ASP A 180 1.83 -12.71 16.19
C ASP A 180 2.82 -11.56 15.97
N ASP A 181 4.02 -11.84 15.45
CA ASP A 181 5.02 -10.82 15.14
C ASP A 181 5.82 -11.19 13.88
N TYR A 182 5.63 -10.43 12.80
CA TYR A 182 6.30 -10.68 11.51
C TYR A 182 7.83 -10.58 11.60
N ARG A 183 8.36 -9.84 12.59
CA ARG A 183 9.81 -9.64 12.75
C ARG A 183 10.51 -10.89 13.26
N LYS A 184 9.76 -11.79 13.91
CA LYS A 184 10.27 -13.05 14.48
C LYS A 184 10.11 -14.25 13.56
N VAL A 185 9.30 -14.14 12.51
CA VAL A 185 9.05 -15.24 11.58
C VAL A 185 10.30 -15.54 10.77
N SER A 186 10.79 -16.77 10.87
CA SER A 186 11.96 -17.23 10.12
C SER A 186 11.58 -17.70 8.72
N ARG A 187 12.57 -17.79 7.83
CA ARG A 187 12.38 -18.41 6.50
C ARG A 187 11.92 -19.87 6.61
N THR A 188 12.36 -20.57 7.65
CA THR A 188 11.98 -21.96 7.91
C THR A 188 10.49 -22.05 8.23
N ASP A 189 9.95 -21.17 9.06
CA ASP A 189 8.53 -21.17 9.43
C ASP A 189 7.64 -20.91 8.21
N MET A 190 8.03 -19.95 7.37
CA MET A 190 7.36 -19.66 6.10
C MET A 190 7.38 -20.88 5.16
N ARG A 191 8.55 -21.52 5.03
CA ARG A 191 8.71 -22.70 4.16
C ARG A 191 7.89 -23.87 4.66
N THR A 192 7.89 -24.11 5.97
CA THR A 192 7.07 -25.16 6.58
C THR A 192 5.59 -24.92 6.31
N PHE A 193 5.10 -23.69 6.46
CA PHE A 193 3.73 -23.35 6.10
C PHE A 193 3.45 -23.61 4.61
N PHE A 194 4.30 -23.13 3.70
CA PHE A 194 4.13 -23.34 2.27
C PHE A 194 4.08 -24.83 1.89
N MET A 195 5.03 -25.63 2.38
CA MET A 195 5.08 -27.09 2.12
C MET A 195 3.87 -27.83 2.71
N GLN A 196 3.36 -27.40 3.88
CA GLN A 196 2.16 -27.96 4.49
C GLN A 196 0.90 -27.69 3.66
N CYS A 197 0.87 -26.60 2.90
CA CYS A 197 -0.26 -26.23 2.06
C CYS A 197 -0.22 -26.93 0.69
N LEU A 198 0.97 -27.28 0.19
CA LEU A 198 1.14 -27.96 -1.10
C LEU A 198 0.42 -29.32 -1.10
N PRO A 199 -0.25 -29.72 -2.21
CA PRO A 199 -0.80 -31.06 -2.38
C PRO A 199 0.32 -32.12 -2.33
N GLU A 200 0.02 -33.34 -1.86
CA GLU A 200 1.02 -34.42 -1.76
C GLU A 200 1.78 -34.69 -3.08
N ALA A 201 1.11 -34.55 -4.22
CA ALA A 201 1.71 -34.70 -5.55
C ALA A 201 2.76 -33.63 -5.90
N ALA A 202 2.77 -32.50 -5.20
CA ALA A 202 3.71 -31.39 -5.39
C ALA A 202 4.79 -31.31 -4.29
N ARG A 203 4.80 -32.24 -3.33
CA ARG A 203 5.78 -32.31 -2.22
C ARG A 203 6.99 -33.21 -2.53
N ALA A 204 6.99 -33.92 -3.65
CA ALA A 204 8.03 -34.86 -4.09
C ALA A 204 9.15 -34.15 -4.87
#